data_AF-A0A086MCA7-F1
#
_entry.id   AF-A0A086MCA7-F1
#
_cell.length_a   1.000
_cell.length_b   1.000
_cell.length_c   1.000
_cell.angle_alpha   90.00
_cell.angle_beta   90.00
_cell.angle_gamma   90.00
#
_symmetry.space_group_name_H-M   'P 1'
#
loop_
_entity.id
_entity.type
_entity.pdbx_description
1 polymer ?
#
loop_
_entity_poly.entity_id
_entity_poly.type
_entity_poly.pdbx_seq_one_letter_code
_entity_poly.pdbx_strand_id
1 'polypeptide(L)'
;MTVRSGRRSFFLVTVCLVLPSLAVAQAVPKVGTCPSGYHTSGGACIPSSSDPRPALSKIGTCPSGYHSSGDYCLGYRNARHAIPKTGSCPSGYHSSGSYCLSNR
;
A
#
# COMPACT_ATOMS: atom_id res chain seq x y z
N MET A 1 39.00 23.60 -49.91
CA MET A 1 39.66 23.22 -48.64
C MET A 1 38.64 23.47 -47.52
N THR A 2 37.71 22.54 -47.34
CA THR A 2 37.63 21.48 -46.30
C THR A 2 36.70 21.89 -45.15
N VAL A 3 35.40 21.64 -45.34
CA VAL A 3 34.39 21.65 -44.28
C VAL A 3 34.59 20.38 -43.44
N ARG A 4 35.03 20.50 -42.18
CA ARG A 4 35.08 19.41 -41.18
C ARG A 4 34.25 19.84 -39.97
N SER A 5 33.09 19.22 -39.78
CA SER A 5 32.91 18.04 -38.92
C SER A 5 32.74 18.42 -37.45
N GLY A 6 31.49 18.61 -37.04
CA GLY A 6 31.04 18.64 -35.66
C GLY A 6 29.71 17.89 -35.58
N ARG A 7 29.80 16.56 -35.65
CA ARG A 7 28.69 15.61 -35.51
C ARG A 7 27.85 16.00 -34.28
N ARG A 8 26.60 16.39 -34.52
CA ARG A 8 25.54 16.49 -33.51
C ARG A 8 25.27 15.10 -32.94
N SER A 9 26.13 14.66 -32.03
CA SER A 9 25.86 13.49 -31.19
C SER A 9 25.00 13.99 -30.05
N PHE A 10 23.70 14.07 -30.30
CA PHE A 10 22.68 14.18 -29.27
C PHE A 10 22.87 12.95 -28.37
N PHE A 11 23.68 13.12 -27.32
CA PHE A 11 23.77 12.17 -26.21
C PHE A 11 22.36 12.19 -25.59
N LEU A 12 21.47 11.36 -26.13
CA LEU A 12 20.26 10.92 -25.47
C LEU A 12 20.74 10.12 -24.26
N VAL A 13 21.11 10.84 -23.21
CA VAL A 13 21.23 10.32 -21.87
C VAL A 13 19.81 9.89 -21.51
N THR A 14 19.51 8.63 -21.81
CA THR A 14 18.34 7.92 -21.30
C THR A 14 18.48 7.90 -19.79
N VAL A 15 17.94 8.93 -19.14
CA VAL A 15 17.64 8.96 -17.72
C VAL A 15 16.66 7.81 -17.49
N CYS A 16 17.20 6.64 -17.17
CA CYS A 16 16.41 5.57 -16.60
C CYS A 16 16.08 6.04 -15.18
N LEU A 17 14.94 6.75 -15.07
CA LEU A 17 14.25 6.97 -13.80
C LEU A 17 13.91 5.58 -13.26
N VAL A 18 14.85 4.99 -12.54
CA VAL A 18 14.58 3.97 -11.54
C VAL A 18 13.66 4.66 -10.55
N LEU A 19 12.35 4.51 -10.74
CA LEU A 19 11.38 4.80 -9.69
C LEU A 19 11.74 3.85 -8.56
N PRO A 20 12.28 4.33 -7.42
CA PRO A 20 12.28 3.49 -6.23
C PRO A 20 10.81 3.17 -5.97
N SER A 21 10.47 1.88 -5.94
CA SER A 21 9.18 1.39 -5.48
C SER A 21 9.01 1.82 -4.03
N LEU A 22 8.62 3.09 -3.84
CA LEU A 22 8.20 3.65 -2.57
C LEU A 22 7.12 2.72 -2.07
N ALA A 23 7.40 2.02 -0.97
CA ALA A 23 6.46 1.17 -0.29
C ALA A 23 5.20 2.00 -0.04
N VAL A 24 4.20 1.85 -0.92
CA VAL A 24 2.94 2.56 -0.82
C VAL A 24 2.26 1.95 0.39
N ALA A 25 2.41 2.65 1.49
CA ALA A 25 1.47 2.60 2.58
C ALA A 25 0.05 2.60 2.00
N GLN A 26 -0.65 1.48 2.16
CA GLN A 26 -1.82 1.18 1.36
C GLN A 26 -2.97 2.12 1.72
N ALA A 27 -3.34 2.98 0.79
CA ALA A 27 -4.54 3.80 0.91
C ALA A 27 -5.76 2.87 0.96
N VAL A 28 -6.64 3.08 1.94
CA VAL A 28 -7.81 2.24 2.17
C VAL A 28 -9.05 2.99 1.68
N PRO A 29 -10.01 2.36 0.99
CA PRO A 29 -11.23 3.03 0.59
C PRO A 29 -11.98 3.59 1.82
N LYS A 30 -12.51 4.81 1.67
CA LYS A 30 -13.25 5.47 2.74
C LYS A 30 -14.67 4.90 2.83
N VAL A 31 -14.88 3.97 3.76
CA VAL A 31 -16.22 3.44 4.10
C VAL A 31 -16.90 4.31 5.16
N GLY A 32 -16.12 4.87 6.09
CA GLY A 32 -16.58 5.76 7.16
C GLY A 32 -15.52 6.73 7.64
N THR A 33 -15.49 6.99 8.94
CA THR A 33 -14.47 7.86 9.56
C THR A 33 -13.10 7.18 9.50
N CYS A 34 -12.11 7.84 8.89
CA CYS A 34 -10.79 7.25 8.74
C CYS A 34 -10.17 6.90 10.10
N PRO A 35 -9.43 5.78 10.20
CA PRO A 35 -8.84 5.33 11.45
C PRO A 35 -7.74 6.28 11.93
N SER A 36 -7.35 6.17 13.21
CA SER A 36 -6.29 6.99 13.79
C SER A 36 -4.97 6.84 13.01
N GLY A 37 -4.32 7.96 12.70
CA GLY A 37 -3.09 7.99 11.89
C GLY A 37 -3.34 8.04 10.38
N TYR A 38 -4.60 8.08 9.96
CA TYR A 38 -5.02 8.30 8.58
C TYR A 38 -5.83 9.59 8.46
N HIS A 39 -5.67 10.29 7.34
CA HIS A 39 -6.49 11.44 6.97
C HIS A 39 -7.33 11.09 5.74
N THR A 40 -8.48 11.77 5.61
CA THR A 40 -9.33 11.60 4.43
C THR A 40 -8.73 12.39 3.27
N SER A 41 -8.56 11.75 2.12
CA SER A 41 -8.23 12.41 0.87
C SER A 41 -9.13 11.84 -0.23
N GLY A 42 -10.09 12.66 -0.67
CA GLY A 42 -11.14 12.22 -1.58
C GLY A 42 -11.92 11.01 -1.03
N GLY A 43 -12.00 9.95 -1.83
CA GLY A 43 -12.69 8.69 -1.50
C GLY A 43 -11.85 7.67 -0.74
N ALA A 44 -10.66 8.04 -0.24
CA ALA A 44 -9.76 7.13 0.45
C ALA A 44 -9.22 7.72 1.76
N CYS A 45 -8.82 6.83 2.65
CA CYS A 45 -8.05 7.13 3.84
C CYS A 45 -6.57 6.93 3.52
N ILE A 46 -5.81 8.01 3.58
CA ILE A 46 -4.37 8.03 3.32
C ILE A 46 -3.63 8.12 4.65
N PRO A 47 -2.57 7.33 4.85
CA PRO A 47 -1.78 7.40 6.07
C PRO A 47 -1.01 8.72 6.17
N SER A 48 -0.92 9.27 7.38
CA SER A 48 -0.25 10.54 7.64
C SER A 48 1.25 10.41 7.99
N SER A 49 1.79 9.19 8.00
CA SER A 49 3.18 8.91 8.40
C SER A 49 3.89 8.04 7.37
N SER A 50 5.22 8.14 7.32
CA SER A 50 6.10 7.36 6.44
C SER A 50 6.13 5.86 6.78
N ASP A 51 5.79 5.50 8.04
CA ASP A 51 5.65 4.11 8.50
C ASP A 51 4.28 3.93 9.17
N PRO A 52 3.20 3.84 8.39
CA PRO A 52 1.86 3.74 8.93
C PRO A 52 1.52 2.30 9.27
N ARG A 53 0.71 2.17 10.32
CA ARG A 53 0.10 0.89 10.70
C ARG A 53 -0.85 0.46 9.59
N PRO A 54 -0.85 -0.82 9.17
CA PRO A 54 -1.76 -1.25 8.12
C PRO A 54 -3.21 -1.09 8.59
N ALA A 55 -4.08 -0.62 7.70
CA ALA A 55 -5.51 -0.48 7.96
C ALA A 55 -6.31 -1.21 6.87
N LEU A 56 -7.45 -1.75 7.25
CA LEU A 56 -8.34 -2.52 6.38
C LEU A 56 -9.78 -2.11 6.65
N SER A 57 -10.65 -2.15 5.64
CA SER A 57 -12.08 -2.00 5.85
C SER A 57 -12.61 -3.17 6.68
N LYS A 58 -13.48 -2.88 7.66
CA LYS A 58 -14.07 -3.88 8.56
C LYS A 58 -15.26 -4.55 7.87
N ILE A 59 -15.10 -5.82 7.50
CA ILE A 59 -16.14 -6.66 6.86
C ILE A 59 -16.71 -7.66 7.89
N GLY A 60 -15.97 -7.92 8.97
CA GLY A 60 -16.37 -8.83 10.05
C GLY A 60 -15.42 -8.68 11.23
N THR A 61 -15.07 -9.81 11.85
CA THR A 61 -14.05 -9.84 12.90
C THR A 61 -12.68 -9.52 12.32
N CYS A 62 -11.98 -8.57 12.94
CA CYS A 62 -10.63 -8.19 12.53
C CYS A 62 -9.67 -9.39 12.64
N PRO A 63 -8.70 -9.52 11.72
CA PRO A 63 -7.76 -10.62 11.74
C PRO A 63 -6.76 -10.51 12.90
N SER A 64 -6.03 -11.59 13.15
CA SER A 64 -5.00 -11.62 14.19
C SER A 64 -3.96 -10.52 13.99
N GLY A 65 -3.66 -9.77 15.06
CA GLY A 65 -2.74 -8.62 14.99
C GLY A 65 -3.40 -7.30 14.55
N TYR A 66 -4.73 -7.28 14.43
CA TYR A 66 -5.52 -6.08 14.17
C TYR A 66 -6.56 -5.88 15.28
N HIS A 67 -6.91 -4.62 15.53
CA HIS A 67 -8.00 -4.25 16.43
C HIS A 67 -9.04 -3.41 15.68
N SER A 68 -10.29 -3.45 16.15
CA SER A 68 -11.36 -2.66 15.56
C SER A 68 -11.23 -1.18 15.91
N SER A 69 -11.23 -0.32 14.91
CA SER A 69 -11.23 1.13 15.00
C SER A 69 -12.32 1.69 14.10
N GLY A 70 -13.56 1.73 14.61
CA GLY A 70 -14.74 2.13 13.83
C GLY A 70 -15.04 1.13 12.71
N ASP A 71 -15.17 1.65 11.48
CA ASP A 71 -15.40 0.88 10.25
C ASP A 71 -14.14 0.23 9.67
N TYR A 72 -13.03 0.25 10.43
CA TYR A 72 -11.75 -0.27 9.99
C TYR A 72 -11.13 -1.21 11.03
N CYS A 73 -10.28 -2.11 10.54
CA CYS A 73 -9.36 -2.91 11.33
C CYS A 73 -7.98 -2.29 11.24
N LEU A 74 -7.44 -1.83 12.36
CA LEU A 74 -6.16 -1.16 12.48
C LEU A 74 -5.12 -2.13 13.03
N GLY A 75 -4.03 -2.33 12.30
CA GLY A 75 -2.94 -3.20 12.68
C GLY A 75 -2.08 -2.61 13.79
N TYR A 76 -1.42 -3.48 14.54
CA TYR A 76 -0.25 -3.08 15.33
C TYR A 76 0.93 -2.77 14.40
N ARG A 77 2.01 -2.17 14.92
CA ARG A 77 3.20 -1.80 14.13
C ARG A 77 3.80 -2.97 13.35
N ASN A 78 3.77 -4.17 13.93
CA ASN A 78 4.30 -5.39 13.33
C ASN A 78 3.18 -6.31 12.81
N ALA A 79 2.00 -5.75 12.54
CA ALA A 79 0.91 -6.54 11.97
C ALA A 79 1.30 -7.04 10.59
N ARG A 80 1.08 -8.33 10.37
CA ARG A 80 1.27 -8.96 9.06
C ARG A 80 0.28 -8.40 8.07
N HIS A 81 0.69 -8.31 6.82
CA HIS A 81 -0.20 -7.86 5.76
C HIS A 81 -1.44 -8.75 5.69
N ALA A 82 -2.62 -8.13 5.69
CA ALA A 82 -3.89 -8.82 5.54
C ALA A 82 -4.69 -8.20 4.41
N ILE A 83 -5.52 -9.02 3.76
CA ILE A 83 -6.41 -8.60 2.68
C ILE A 83 -7.82 -9.16 2.91
N PRO A 84 -8.88 -8.48 2.45
CA PRO A 84 -10.24 -9.01 2.46
C PRO A 84 -10.32 -10.38 1.78
N LYS A 85 -10.98 -11.34 2.41
CA LYS A 85 -11.20 -12.67 1.84
C LYS A 85 -12.42 -12.65 0.94
N THR A 86 -12.23 -12.74 -0.37
CA THR A 86 -13.31 -12.86 -1.39
C THR A 86 -13.55 -14.30 -1.85
N GLY A 87 -12.79 -15.26 -1.32
CA GLY A 87 -12.84 -16.68 -1.69
C GLY A 87 -11.78 -17.48 -0.94
N SER A 88 -11.02 -18.32 -1.64
CA SER A 88 -9.84 -18.97 -1.06
C SER A 88 -8.69 -17.96 -0.92
N CYS A 89 -7.91 -18.09 0.16
CA CYS A 89 -6.74 -17.23 0.35
C CYS A 89 -5.64 -17.59 -0.65
N PRO A 90 -4.93 -16.59 -1.21
CA PRO A 90 -3.84 -16.84 -2.15
C PRO A 90 -2.66 -17.53 -1.47
N SER A 91 -1.79 -18.13 -2.27
CA SER A 91 -0.55 -18.77 -1.78
C SER A 91 0.27 -17.80 -0.92
N GLY A 92 0.72 -18.29 0.24
CA GLY A 92 1.44 -17.45 1.21
C GLY A 92 0.55 -16.71 2.20
N TYR A 93 -0.78 -16.88 2.12
CA TYR A 93 -1.73 -16.39 3.11
C TYR A 93 -2.52 -17.54 3.73
N HIS A 94 -3.02 -17.34 4.95
CA HIS A 94 -3.95 -18.24 5.62
C HIS A 94 -5.22 -17.48 6.02
N SER A 95 -6.33 -18.20 6.16
CA SER A 95 -7.60 -17.60 6.55
C SER A 95 -7.59 -17.17 8.03
N SER A 96 -7.90 -15.90 8.27
CA SER A 96 -8.07 -15.30 9.60
C SER A 96 -9.39 -14.53 9.61
N GLY A 97 -10.47 -15.22 9.99
CA GLY A 97 -11.83 -14.67 9.94
C GLY A 97 -12.26 -14.33 8.50
N SER A 98 -12.73 -13.09 8.30
CA SER A 98 -13.13 -12.54 6.99
C SER A 98 -11.95 -12.02 6.14
N TYR A 99 -10.72 -12.34 6.54
CA TYR A 99 -9.50 -11.86 5.90
C TYR A 99 -8.53 -13.01 5.63
N CYS A 100 -7.58 -12.74 4.74
CA CYS A 100 -6.42 -13.57 4.50
C CYS A 100 -5.20 -12.86 5.08
N LEU A 101 -4.53 -13.50 6.03
CA LEU A 101 -3.36 -12.97 6.73
C LEU A 101 -2.08 -13.60 6.15
N SER A 102 -1.06 -12.78 5.90
CA SER A 102 0.22 -13.23 5.38
C SER A 102 0.91 -14.21 6.34
N ASN A 103 1.54 -15.24 5.77
CA ASN A 103 2.33 -16.21 6.52
C ASN A 103 3.70 -15.66 6.97
N ARG A 104 4.16 -14.56 6.38
CA ARG A 104 5.41 -13.88 6.71
C ARG A 104 5.14 -12.43 7.07
#